data_AF-A0A1B8Y751-F1
#
_entry.id   AF-A0A1B8Y751-F1
#
_cell.length_a   1.000
_cell.length_b   1.000
_cell.length_c   1.000
_cell.angle_alpha   90.00
_cell.angle_beta   90.00
_cell.angle_gamma   90.00
#
_symmetry.space_group_name_H-M   'P 1'
#
loop_
_entity.id
_entity.type
_entity.pdbx_description
1 polymer ?
#
loop_
_entity_poly.entity_id
_entity_poly.type
_entity_poly.pdbx_seq_one_letter_code
_entity_poly.pdbx_strand_id
1 'polypeptide(L)'
;MEKPPTMGISLPSLFCLILVGITISCRAQDTCPDVKLIGAGESARMAIVRGCLGSTGSTGQKGEAGTQGTKGDPGIPGMLGPRGEKGDMGPPGPWGPPGVKGDIGRPGLLGPLGKKTPKNCVELLNNGATLTGWYTVSPDGNKPIKVLCDMDTDGGGWIVFQRRVDGSVDFYRDWKSYKQGFGSQVGEFWLGNENIHLLTSSGNFQLRFDLEDFDNNRKYATYSQFRLEGESQKYTLRFGEFTGGPADVAAGFWHWDKHM
;
A
#
# COMPACT_ATOMS: atom_id res chain seq x y z
N MET A 1 26.99 -45.21 54.42
CA MET A 1 26.09 -45.75 55.46
C MET A 1 25.61 -44.57 56.27
N GLU A 2 24.61 -43.82 55.80
CA GLU A 2 23.19 -44.07 56.10
C GLU A 2 22.93 -44.40 57.58
N LYS A 3 22.38 -43.46 58.36
CA LYS A 3 20.94 -43.38 58.69
C LYS A 3 20.66 -42.25 59.73
N PRO A 4 19.52 -41.52 59.64
CA PRO A 4 19.10 -40.47 60.58
C PRO A 4 18.24 -41.01 61.75
N PRO A 5 17.78 -40.15 62.69
CA PRO A 5 16.33 -39.88 62.79
C PRO A 5 16.02 -38.40 63.15
N THR A 6 15.08 -37.67 62.52
CA THR A 6 13.60 -37.63 62.64
C THR A 6 12.99 -37.61 64.06
N MET A 7 12.53 -36.41 64.48
CA MET A 7 11.45 -36.10 65.43
C MET A 7 10.54 -35.09 64.70
N GLY A 8 9.20 -35.10 64.74
CA GLY A 8 8.23 -35.94 65.42
C GLY A 8 6.84 -35.66 64.82
N ILE A 9 5.91 -36.61 65.03
CA ILE A 9 4.51 -36.55 64.60
C ILE A 9 3.65 -36.38 65.86
N SER A 10 2.64 -35.50 65.83
CA SER A 10 1.30 -35.77 66.42
C SER A 10 0.27 -34.70 66.03
N LEU A 11 -0.68 -35.10 65.18
CA LEU A 11 -2.03 -34.52 65.02
C LEU A 11 -2.87 -34.75 66.31
N PRO A 12 -4.03 -34.10 66.57
CA PRO A 12 -5.23 -34.03 65.69
C PRO A 12 -5.93 -32.63 65.75
N SER A 13 -7.02 -32.25 65.08
CA SER A 13 -8.23 -32.95 64.64
C SER A 13 -9.07 -32.02 63.73
N LEU A 14 -9.93 -32.64 62.91
CA LEU A 14 -11.17 -32.12 62.31
C LEU A 14 -11.12 -31.15 61.11
N PHE A 15 -11.16 -31.78 59.93
CA PHE A 15 -11.74 -31.31 58.68
C PHE A 15 -13.27 -31.41 58.72
N CYS A 16 -14.01 -30.33 58.42
CA CYS A 16 -15.19 -30.32 57.52
C CYS A 16 -15.89 -28.95 57.52
N LEU A 17 -15.84 -28.22 56.40
CA LEU A 17 -17.03 -27.81 55.61
C LEU A 17 -16.62 -26.83 54.50
N ILE A 18 -16.94 -27.24 53.26
CA ILE A 18 -16.82 -26.49 52.02
C ILE A 18 -18.09 -25.62 51.87
N LEU A 19 -17.97 -24.36 51.44
CA LEU A 19 -18.66 -23.75 50.27
C LEU A 19 -18.69 -22.20 50.31
N VAL A 20 -17.94 -21.63 49.36
CA VAL A 20 -18.19 -20.47 48.47
C VAL A 20 -19.29 -19.46 48.84
N GLY A 21 -18.90 -18.18 48.96
CA GLY A 21 -19.81 -17.04 48.87
C GLY A 21 -19.16 -15.70 49.22
N ILE A 22 -18.18 -15.22 48.43
CA ILE A 22 -17.63 -13.86 48.60
C ILE A 22 -18.35 -12.90 47.64
N THR A 23 -19.15 -12.02 48.24
CA THR A 23 -19.76 -10.83 47.65
C THR A 23 -18.68 -9.78 47.34
N ILE A 24 -18.49 -9.41 46.08
CA ILE A 24 -17.63 -8.28 45.70
C ILE A 24 -18.46 -6.99 45.81
N SER A 25 -18.15 -6.21 46.84
CA SER A 25 -18.55 -4.82 46.97
C SER A 25 -17.71 -3.99 45.98
N CYS A 26 -18.34 -3.48 44.92
CA CYS A 26 -17.70 -2.57 43.99
C CYS A 26 -17.76 -1.15 44.58
N ARG A 27 -16.66 -0.69 45.18
CA ARG A 27 -16.42 0.74 45.38
C ARG A 27 -15.31 1.17 44.43
N ALA A 28 -15.71 2.00 43.47
CA ALA A 28 -14.81 2.76 42.60
C ALA A 28 -13.92 3.68 43.45
N GLN A 29 -12.63 3.67 43.14
CA GLN A 29 -11.74 4.79 43.41
C GLN A 29 -11.14 5.21 42.07
N ASP A 30 -11.42 6.46 41.72
CA ASP A 30 -10.90 7.21 40.60
C ASP A 30 -9.37 7.28 40.65
N THR A 31 -8.71 6.52 39.79
CA THR A 31 -7.48 6.92 39.12
C THR A 31 -7.39 6.05 37.88
N CYS A 32 -7.99 6.48 36.77
CA CYS A 32 -7.57 5.99 35.46
C CYS A 32 -6.08 6.30 35.36
N PRO A 33 -5.19 5.30 35.23
CA PRO A 33 -3.80 5.61 34.98
C PRO A 33 -3.75 6.36 33.65
N ASP A 34 -3.10 7.52 33.73
CA ASP A 34 -2.66 8.40 32.67
C ASP A 34 -2.59 7.66 31.32
N VAL A 35 -3.34 8.13 30.32
CA VAL A 35 -3.11 7.72 28.94
C VAL A 35 -1.72 8.20 28.62
N LYS A 36 -0.76 7.32 28.80
CA LYS A 36 0.62 7.52 28.41
C LYS A 36 0.58 7.61 26.88
N LEU A 37 0.39 8.83 26.38
CA LEU A 37 0.77 9.23 25.04
C LEU A 37 2.28 9.11 24.98
N ILE A 38 2.75 7.86 24.94
CA ILE A 38 4.07 7.58 24.42
C ILE A 38 3.96 7.99 22.96
N GLY A 39 4.57 9.13 22.63
CA GLY A 39 5.05 9.38 21.29
C GLY A 39 6.03 8.26 20.93
N ALA A 40 5.51 7.08 20.63
CA ALA A 40 6.20 6.04 19.91
C ALA A 40 6.18 6.55 18.48
N GLY A 41 7.33 6.93 17.95
CA GLY A 41 7.45 7.28 16.54
C GLY A 41 6.68 6.23 15.73
N GLU A 42 5.67 6.68 14.98
CA GLU A 42 4.83 5.86 14.13
C GLU A 42 5.74 5.16 13.13
N SER A 43 6.27 3.98 13.48
CA SER A 43 7.03 3.16 12.55
C SER A 43 6.07 2.77 11.44
N ALA A 44 6.19 3.48 10.32
CA ALA A 44 5.36 3.22 9.17
C ALA A 44 5.69 1.82 8.63
N ARG A 45 4.71 1.16 8.02
CA ARG A 45 4.78 -0.27 7.76
C ARG A 45 4.81 -0.52 6.26
N MET A 46 5.80 -1.28 5.78
CA MET A 46 5.94 -1.69 4.37
C MET A 46 5.92 -3.21 4.28
N ALA A 47 5.17 -3.74 3.32
CA ALA A 47 5.01 -5.16 3.13
C ALA A 47 5.28 -5.59 1.68
N ILE A 48 5.89 -6.75 1.55
CA ILE A 48 5.95 -7.54 0.32
C ILE A 48 5.05 -8.75 0.53
N VAL A 49 4.08 -8.92 -0.35
CA VAL A 49 3.17 -10.08 -0.33
C VAL A 49 3.50 -10.97 -1.51
N ARG A 50 4.01 -12.17 -1.24
CA ARG A 50 4.31 -13.16 -2.28
C ARG A 50 3.39 -14.36 -2.11
N GLY A 51 2.35 -14.40 -2.92
CA GLY A 51 1.63 -15.62 -3.28
C GLY A 51 2.46 -16.47 -4.23
N CYS A 52 2.09 -17.75 -4.33
CA CYS A 52 2.73 -18.68 -5.26
C CYS A 52 2.62 -18.21 -6.71
N LEU A 53 3.57 -18.62 -7.55
CA LEU A 53 3.41 -18.45 -8.99
C LEU A 53 2.27 -19.38 -9.41
N GLY A 54 1.20 -18.84 -10.00
CA GLY A 54 0.34 -19.64 -10.87
C GLY A 54 1.24 -20.32 -11.91
N SER A 55 0.90 -21.54 -12.32
CA SER A 55 1.62 -22.21 -13.40
C SER A 55 1.79 -21.23 -14.56
N THR A 56 3.04 -20.95 -14.97
CA THR A 56 3.37 -19.98 -16.03
C THR A 56 2.39 -20.16 -17.18
N GLY A 57 1.57 -19.14 -17.46
CA GLY A 57 0.68 -19.16 -18.62
C GLY A 57 1.50 -19.49 -19.86
N SER A 58 0.97 -20.36 -20.73
CA SER A 58 1.66 -20.76 -21.97
C SER A 58 2.23 -19.52 -22.67
N THR A 59 3.51 -19.56 -23.05
CA THR A 59 4.17 -18.47 -23.77
C THR A 59 3.25 -17.93 -24.86
N GLY A 60 2.89 -16.65 -24.77
CA GLY A 60 2.01 -16.02 -25.76
C GLY A 60 2.58 -16.21 -27.16
N GLN A 61 1.71 -16.52 -28.13
CA GLN A 61 2.15 -16.69 -29.52
C GLN A 61 2.92 -15.43 -29.96
N LYS A 62 4.08 -15.63 -30.60
CA LYS A 62 4.87 -14.55 -31.17
C LYS A 62 3.96 -13.74 -32.11
N GLY A 63 3.86 -12.43 -31.87
CA GLY A 63 3.05 -11.55 -32.72
C GLY A 63 3.43 -11.68 -34.20
N GLU A 64 2.42 -11.65 -35.06
CA GLU A 64 2.61 -11.72 -36.51
C GLU A 64 3.54 -10.60 -36.99
N ALA A 65 4.31 -10.88 -38.06
CA ALA A 65 5.20 -9.91 -38.66
C ALA A 65 4.40 -8.67 -39.12
N GLY A 66 4.89 -7.47 -38.78
CA GLY A 66 4.24 -6.23 -39.18
C GLY A 66 4.05 -6.16 -40.70
N THR A 67 2.85 -5.78 -41.14
CA THR A 67 2.54 -5.61 -42.55
C THR A 67 3.46 -4.56 -43.19
N GLN A 68 4.04 -4.90 -44.33
CA GLN A 68 4.90 -4.01 -45.12
C GLN A 68 4.17 -2.69 -45.42
N GLY A 69 4.84 -1.55 -45.20
CA GLY A 69 4.26 -0.22 -45.35
C GLY A 69 3.68 0.02 -46.76
N THR A 70 2.51 0.64 -46.81
CA THR A 70 1.83 0.99 -48.06
C THR A 70 2.64 2.03 -48.85
N LYS A 71 2.76 1.82 -50.16
CA LYS A 71 3.39 2.76 -51.10
C LYS A 71 2.65 4.11 -51.06
N GLY A 72 3.38 5.21 -51.02
CA GLY A 72 2.83 6.57 -50.91
C GLY A 72 1.84 6.91 -52.02
N ASP A 73 0.86 7.74 -51.67
CA ASP A 73 -0.28 8.09 -52.51
C ASP A 73 0.14 8.83 -53.81
N PRO A 74 -0.57 8.62 -54.92
CA PRO A 74 -0.36 9.38 -56.17
C PRO A 74 -0.58 10.89 -55.99
N GLY A 75 0.17 11.69 -56.75
CA GLY A 75 0.10 13.15 -56.73
C GLY A 75 -1.29 13.72 -57.05
N ILE A 76 -1.59 14.85 -56.42
CA ILE A 76 -2.89 15.52 -56.43
C ILE A 76 -3.31 15.92 -57.87
N PRO A 77 -4.52 15.58 -58.32
CA PRO A 77 -5.06 16.04 -59.61
C PRO A 77 -5.20 17.58 -59.71
N GLY A 78 -5.01 18.11 -60.91
CA GLY A 78 -5.03 19.55 -61.20
C GLY A 78 -6.37 20.23 -60.90
N MET A 79 -6.29 21.52 -60.56
CA MET A 79 -7.39 22.34 -60.05
C MET A 79 -8.59 22.44 -61.00
N LEU A 80 -9.79 22.26 -60.44
CA LEU A 80 -11.07 22.50 -61.10
C LEU A 80 -11.31 24.01 -61.29
N GLY A 81 -11.73 24.41 -62.50
CA GLY A 81 -11.98 25.81 -62.85
C GLY A 81 -13.06 26.49 -62.00
N PRO A 82 -13.03 27.83 -61.89
CA PRO A 82 -13.89 28.57 -60.97
C PRO A 82 -15.36 28.41 -61.32
N ARG A 83 -16.17 28.11 -60.29
CA ARG A 83 -17.62 28.03 -60.37
C ARG A 83 -18.20 29.45 -60.38
N GLY A 84 -19.14 29.72 -61.29
CA GLY A 84 -19.76 31.04 -61.47
C GLY A 84 -20.41 31.57 -60.19
N GLU A 85 -20.33 32.90 -60.02
CA GLU A 85 -20.81 33.61 -58.84
C GLU A 85 -22.32 33.45 -58.65
N LYS A 86 -22.71 33.06 -57.44
CA LYS A 86 -24.11 32.97 -57.01
C LYS A 86 -24.50 34.33 -56.41
N GLY A 87 -25.60 34.92 -56.88
CA GLY A 87 -26.03 36.25 -56.48
C GLY A 87 -26.18 36.45 -54.97
N ASP A 88 -25.90 37.68 -54.53
CA ASP A 88 -25.82 38.06 -53.13
C ASP A 88 -27.14 37.84 -52.37
N MET A 89 -27.03 37.25 -51.18
CA MET A 89 -28.15 37.11 -50.25
C MET A 89 -28.43 38.47 -49.60
N GLY A 90 -29.71 38.83 -49.47
CA GLY A 90 -30.13 40.08 -48.83
C GLY A 90 -29.59 40.22 -47.39
N PRO A 91 -29.41 41.47 -46.89
CA PRO A 91 -28.80 41.71 -45.59
C PRO A 91 -29.63 41.05 -44.46
N PRO A 92 -28.98 40.42 -43.46
CA PRO A 92 -29.66 39.90 -42.29
C PRO A 92 -30.44 40.99 -41.54
N GLY A 93 -31.59 40.63 -40.98
CA GLY A 93 -32.35 41.54 -40.12
C GLY A 93 -31.55 41.96 -38.87
N PRO A 94 -31.86 43.11 -38.27
CA PRO A 94 -31.16 43.61 -37.08
C PRO A 94 -31.33 42.64 -35.90
N TRP A 95 -30.27 42.48 -35.11
CA TRP A 95 -30.30 41.67 -33.89
C TRP A 95 -31.24 42.26 -32.85
N GLY A 96 -31.93 41.39 -32.11
CA GLY A 96 -32.75 41.78 -30.97
C GLY A 96 -31.90 42.36 -29.82
N PRO A 97 -32.51 43.16 -28.92
CA PRO A 97 -31.79 43.74 -27.79
C PRO A 97 -31.24 42.66 -26.85
N PRO A 98 -30.03 42.85 -26.27
CA PRO A 98 -29.46 41.90 -25.31
C PRO A 98 -30.37 41.71 -24.09
N GLY A 99 -30.51 40.46 -23.64
CA GLY A 99 -31.22 40.15 -22.40
C GLY A 99 -30.53 40.76 -21.18
N VAL A 100 -31.32 41.15 -20.18
CA VAL A 100 -30.79 41.69 -18.91
C VAL A 100 -29.92 40.64 -18.21
N LYS A 101 -28.74 41.07 -17.76
CA LYS A 101 -27.78 40.21 -17.04
C LYS A 101 -28.39 39.82 -15.69
N GLY A 102 -28.49 38.52 -15.42
CA GLY A 102 -28.97 38.02 -14.14
C GLY A 102 -28.08 38.45 -12.97
N ASP A 103 -28.68 38.58 -11.79
CA ASP A 103 -27.98 38.97 -10.57
C ASP A 103 -26.87 37.98 -10.20
N ILE A 104 -25.79 38.50 -9.61
CA ILE A 104 -24.66 37.69 -9.18
C ILE A 104 -25.13 36.76 -8.06
N GLY A 105 -25.01 35.44 -8.29
CA GLY A 105 -25.31 34.43 -7.29
C GLY A 105 -24.49 34.65 -6.01
N ARG A 106 -25.15 34.49 -4.85
CA ARG A 106 -24.51 34.66 -3.53
C ARG A 106 -23.26 33.77 -3.43
N PRO A 107 -22.13 34.26 -2.87
CA PRO A 107 -20.95 33.44 -2.71
C PRO A 107 -21.27 32.13 -1.97
N GLY A 108 -20.79 31.01 -2.51
CA GLY A 108 -20.93 29.71 -1.86
C GLY A 108 -20.27 29.74 -0.48
N LEU A 109 -20.91 29.09 0.49
CA LEU A 109 -20.35 28.92 1.83
C LEU A 109 -19.02 28.17 1.71
N LEU A 110 -17.96 28.66 2.36
CA LEU A 110 -16.66 27.97 2.44
C LEU A 110 -16.89 26.53 2.92
N GLY A 111 -16.52 25.55 2.08
CA GLY A 111 -16.57 24.14 2.44
C GLY A 111 -15.69 23.84 3.66
N PRO A 112 -15.97 22.75 4.40
CA PRO A 112 -15.14 22.36 5.54
C PRO A 112 -13.68 22.21 5.09
N LEU A 113 -12.77 22.67 5.95
CA LEU A 113 -11.31 22.58 5.77
C LEU A 113 -10.97 21.19 5.22
N GLY A 114 -10.38 21.12 4.02
CA GLY A 114 -10.15 19.86 3.34
C GLY A 114 -9.42 18.88 4.24
N LYS A 115 -9.98 17.68 4.45
CA LYS A 115 -9.32 16.58 5.17
C LYS A 115 -7.92 16.42 4.58
N LYS A 116 -6.90 16.65 5.40
CA LYS A 116 -5.49 16.46 5.02
C LYS A 116 -5.31 15.02 4.55
N THR A 117 -4.68 14.83 3.40
CA THR A 117 -4.34 13.49 2.90
C THR A 117 -3.44 12.79 3.92
N PRO A 118 -3.75 11.56 4.34
CA PRO A 118 -2.92 10.83 5.31
C PRO A 118 -1.54 10.56 4.72
N LYS A 119 -0.49 10.56 5.56
CA LYS A 119 0.89 10.37 5.10
C LYS A 119 1.21 8.93 4.74
N ASN A 120 0.60 7.97 5.44
CA ASN A 120 0.83 6.54 5.28
C ASN A 120 -0.43 5.74 5.66
N CYS A 121 -0.38 4.42 5.49
CA CYS A 121 -1.52 3.55 5.81
C CYS A 121 -1.79 3.44 7.32
N VAL A 122 -0.81 3.69 8.20
CA VAL A 122 -1.00 3.72 9.66
C VAL A 122 -1.84 4.94 10.07
N GLU A 123 -1.51 6.13 9.56
CA GLU A 123 -2.31 7.34 9.79
C GLU A 123 -3.72 7.18 9.21
N LEU A 124 -3.83 6.57 8.03
CA LEU A 124 -5.11 6.26 7.42
C LEU A 124 -5.96 5.30 8.28
N LEU A 125 -5.35 4.25 8.86
CA LEU A 125 -6.00 3.32 9.79
C LEU A 125 -6.46 4.05 11.07
N ASN A 126 -5.61 4.89 11.65
CA ASN A 126 -5.94 5.72 12.82
C ASN A 126 -7.09 6.70 12.54
N ASN A 127 -7.24 7.12 11.28
CA ASN A 127 -8.36 7.93 10.80
C ASN A 127 -9.65 7.12 10.56
N GLY A 128 -9.66 5.81 10.88
CA GLY A 128 -10.83 4.95 10.86
C GLY A 128 -11.02 4.12 9.59
N ALA A 129 -10.06 4.10 8.67
CA ALA A 129 -10.13 3.25 7.49
C ALA A 129 -9.67 1.82 7.82
N THR A 130 -10.62 0.90 7.95
CA THR A 130 -10.35 -0.48 8.39
C THR A 130 -10.35 -1.52 7.26
N LEU A 131 -10.68 -1.13 6.03
CA LEU A 131 -10.76 -2.06 4.91
C LEU A 131 -9.46 -2.07 4.12
N THR A 132 -8.92 -3.25 3.85
CA THR A 132 -7.82 -3.44 2.91
C THR A 132 -8.22 -2.95 1.51
N GLY A 133 -7.37 -2.14 0.89
CA GLY A 133 -7.70 -1.55 -0.41
C GLY A 133 -6.71 -0.52 -0.91
N TRP A 134 -6.97 0.04 -2.09
CA TRP A 134 -6.14 1.08 -2.67
C TRP A 134 -6.54 2.46 -2.17
N TYR A 135 -5.60 3.17 -1.57
CA TYR A 135 -5.79 4.50 -1.03
C TYR A 135 -4.74 5.47 -1.56
N THR A 136 -5.02 6.76 -1.40
CA THR A 136 -4.06 7.83 -1.70
C THR A 136 -3.44 8.31 -0.40
N VAL A 137 -2.12 8.25 -0.33
CA VAL A 137 -1.32 8.78 0.78
C VAL A 137 -0.40 9.89 0.27
N SER A 138 -0.01 10.83 1.12
CA SER A 138 0.95 11.88 0.77
C SER A 138 1.97 12.08 1.89
N PRO A 139 3.13 11.40 1.83
CA PRO A 139 4.10 11.41 2.91
C PRO A 139 4.61 12.82 3.25
N ASP A 140 4.93 13.59 2.20
CA ASP A 140 5.47 14.95 2.31
C ASP A 140 4.40 16.04 2.13
N GLY A 141 3.12 15.66 2.00
CA GLY A 141 2.00 16.56 1.70
C GLY A 141 1.98 17.15 0.27
N ASN A 142 3.05 16.97 -0.51
CA ASN A 142 3.20 17.56 -1.84
C ASN A 142 2.88 16.59 -2.99
N LYS A 143 3.35 15.34 -2.89
CA LYS A 143 3.20 14.33 -3.95
C LYS A 143 2.31 13.20 -3.44
N PRO A 144 1.04 13.14 -3.87
CA PRO A 144 0.16 12.02 -3.55
C PRO A 144 0.60 10.75 -4.29
N ILE A 145 0.53 9.61 -3.61
CA ILE A 145 0.88 8.28 -4.13
C ILE A 145 -0.31 7.36 -3.87
N LYS A 146 -0.71 6.59 -4.89
CA LYS A 146 -1.73 5.56 -4.73
C LYS A 146 -1.06 4.25 -4.30
N VAL A 147 -1.44 3.72 -3.14
CA VAL A 147 -0.83 2.55 -2.51
C VAL A 147 -1.92 1.55 -2.10
N LEU A 148 -1.57 0.26 -2.05
CA LEU A 148 -2.41 -0.75 -1.44
C LEU A 148 -2.13 -0.76 0.07
N CYS A 149 -3.14 -0.45 0.87
CA CYS A 149 -3.08 -0.58 2.32
C CYS A 149 -3.70 -1.91 2.75
N ASP A 150 -2.90 -2.77 3.38
CA ASP A 150 -3.39 -3.94 4.12
C ASP A 150 -3.70 -3.50 5.56
N MET A 151 -4.99 -3.56 5.89
CA MET A 151 -5.55 -3.17 7.18
C MET A 151 -5.87 -4.37 8.08
N ASP A 152 -5.65 -5.59 7.60
CA ASP A 152 -6.07 -6.82 8.28
C ASP A 152 -4.87 -7.51 8.97
N THR A 153 -3.71 -7.55 8.30
CA THR A 153 -2.55 -8.30 8.78
C THR A 153 -1.88 -7.61 9.98
N ASP A 154 -1.72 -8.32 11.09
CA ASP A 154 -0.89 -7.88 12.25
C ASP A 154 -1.22 -6.47 12.75
N GLY A 155 -2.52 -6.18 12.89
CA GLY A 155 -3.04 -4.88 13.31
C GLY A 155 -3.12 -3.82 12.21
N GLY A 156 -2.79 -4.17 10.95
CA GLY A 156 -3.03 -3.34 9.78
C GLY A 156 -2.06 -2.18 9.60
N GLY A 157 -2.41 -1.30 8.65
CA GLY A 157 -1.63 -0.11 8.33
C GLY A 157 -0.39 -0.38 7.45
N TRP A 158 -0.32 -1.54 6.80
CA TRP A 158 0.79 -1.92 5.94
C TRP A 158 0.62 -1.34 4.54
N ILE A 159 1.64 -0.65 4.03
CA ILE A 159 1.74 -0.32 2.61
C ILE A 159 2.31 -1.53 1.87
N VAL A 160 1.53 -2.14 0.99
CA VAL A 160 2.02 -3.20 0.10
C VAL A 160 2.66 -2.55 -1.13
N PHE A 161 3.97 -2.74 -1.31
CA PHE A 161 4.71 -2.14 -2.43
C PHE A 161 5.10 -3.15 -3.51
N GLN A 162 5.00 -4.44 -3.21
CA GLN A 162 5.14 -5.50 -4.19
C GLN A 162 4.16 -6.62 -3.85
N ARG A 163 3.43 -7.09 -4.86
CA ARG A 163 2.53 -8.24 -4.74
C ARG A 163 2.74 -9.23 -5.88
N ARG A 164 2.98 -10.52 -5.55
CA ARG A 164 2.88 -11.66 -6.48
C ARG A 164 1.73 -12.57 -6.06
N VAL A 165 1.04 -13.19 -7.00
CA VAL A 165 -0.14 -14.03 -6.76
C VAL A 165 -0.27 -15.18 -7.76
N ASP A 166 -0.01 -14.93 -9.04
CA ASP A 166 -0.38 -15.87 -10.11
C ASP A 166 0.54 -15.84 -11.34
N GLY A 167 1.55 -14.97 -11.36
CA GLY A 167 2.43 -14.78 -12.51
C GLY A 167 1.79 -14.02 -13.69
N SER A 168 0.63 -13.38 -13.51
CA SER A 168 -0.06 -12.62 -14.56
C SER A 168 0.72 -11.39 -15.05
N VAL A 169 1.66 -10.89 -14.25
CA VAL A 169 2.51 -9.77 -14.60
C VAL A 169 3.94 -10.26 -14.74
N ASP A 170 4.57 -9.90 -15.86
CA ASP A 170 5.98 -10.14 -16.07
C ASP A 170 6.84 -9.10 -15.32
N PHE A 171 7.78 -9.59 -14.51
CA PHE A 171 8.69 -8.80 -13.67
C PHE A 171 10.09 -8.70 -14.29
N TYR A 172 10.36 -9.33 -15.44
CA TYR A 172 11.61 -9.15 -16.16
C TYR A 172 11.56 -7.88 -17.01
N ARG A 173 11.78 -6.74 -16.35
CA ARG A 173 11.56 -5.40 -16.92
C ARG A 173 12.80 -4.51 -16.81
N ASP A 174 12.79 -3.45 -17.61
CA ASP A 174 13.88 -2.47 -17.66
C ASP A 174 13.90 -1.52 -16.43
N TRP A 175 14.99 -0.77 -16.31
CA TRP A 175 15.19 0.21 -15.24
C TRP A 175 14.05 1.23 -15.14
N LYS A 176 13.56 1.71 -16.29
CA LYS A 176 12.49 2.71 -16.36
C LYS A 176 11.20 2.16 -15.75
N SER A 177 10.87 0.91 -16.05
CA SER A 177 9.70 0.22 -15.50
C SER A 177 9.81 0.07 -13.98
N TYR A 178 10.96 -0.39 -13.47
CA TYR A 178 11.17 -0.52 -12.02
C TYR A 178 11.17 0.82 -11.29
N LYS A 179 11.68 1.87 -11.91
CA LYS A 179 11.61 3.24 -11.39
C LYS A 179 10.18 3.74 -11.25
N GLN A 180 9.36 3.55 -12.29
CA GLN A 180 8.00 4.09 -12.37
C GLN A 180 6.94 3.23 -11.69
N GLY A 181 7.17 1.92 -11.61
CA GLY A 181 6.18 0.93 -11.18
C GLY A 181 5.42 0.33 -12.36
N PHE A 182 4.88 -0.87 -12.16
CA PHE A 182 4.13 -1.62 -13.17
C PHE A 182 3.19 -2.64 -12.53
N GLY A 183 2.29 -3.21 -13.33
CA GLY A 183 1.35 -4.25 -12.92
C GLY A 183 -0.08 -3.75 -12.76
N SER A 184 -0.86 -4.45 -11.95
CA SER A 184 -2.31 -4.30 -11.82
C SER A 184 -2.73 -4.09 -10.37
N GLN A 185 -3.69 -3.19 -10.15
CA GLN A 185 -4.25 -2.93 -8.82
C GLN A 185 -5.06 -4.12 -8.28
N VAL A 186 -5.58 -4.97 -9.14
CA VAL A 186 -6.36 -6.14 -8.73
C VAL A 186 -5.53 -7.42 -8.61
N GLY A 187 -4.25 -7.38 -8.99
CA GLY A 187 -3.39 -8.56 -9.08
C GLY A 187 -1.96 -8.25 -8.64
N GLU A 188 -1.00 -8.61 -9.50
CA GLU A 188 0.42 -8.43 -9.22
C GLU A 188 0.91 -7.02 -9.60
N PHE A 189 1.80 -6.45 -8.79
CA PHE A 189 2.38 -5.14 -9.10
C PHE A 189 3.72 -4.90 -8.40
N TRP A 190 4.44 -3.92 -8.93
CA TRP A 190 5.57 -3.23 -8.32
C TRP A 190 5.23 -1.74 -8.22
N LEU A 191 5.29 -1.17 -7.01
CA LEU A 191 4.87 0.22 -6.77
C LEU A 191 5.75 1.27 -7.47
N GLY A 192 7.00 0.92 -7.77
CA GLY A 192 7.99 1.80 -8.39
C GLY A 192 9.00 2.34 -7.39
N ASN A 193 10.28 2.27 -7.73
CA ASN A 193 11.39 2.63 -6.84
C ASN A 193 11.31 4.11 -6.42
N GLU A 194 10.85 4.99 -7.29
CA GLU A 194 10.70 6.41 -6.98
C GLU A 194 9.65 6.64 -5.87
N ASN A 195 8.54 5.90 -5.94
CA ASN A 195 7.48 5.97 -4.93
C ASN A 195 7.95 5.33 -3.61
N ILE A 196 8.65 4.19 -3.67
CA ILE A 196 9.21 3.52 -2.49
C ILE A 196 10.25 4.39 -1.81
N HIS A 197 11.16 5.01 -2.58
CA HIS A 197 12.14 5.96 -2.06
C HIS A 197 11.46 7.15 -1.36
N LEU A 198 10.45 7.75 -2.01
CA LEU A 198 9.71 8.87 -1.44
C LEU A 198 9.01 8.48 -0.12
N LEU A 199 8.33 7.34 -0.09
CA LEU A 199 7.69 6.83 1.11
C LEU A 199 8.72 6.63 2.22
N THR A 200 9.77 5.86 1.95
CA THR A 200 10.75 5.44 2.97
C THR A 200 11.72 6.54 3.41
N SER A 201 11.80 7.65 2.68
CA SER A 201 12.61 8.81 3.09
C SER A 201 11.91 9.68 4.13
N SER A 202 10.58 9.59 4.23
CA SER A 202 9.75 10.45 5.09
C SER A 202 9.63 9.96 6.55
N GLY A 203 10.20 8.80 6.89
CA GLY A 203 10.09 8.20 8.23
C GLY A 203 10.89 6.92 8.39
N ASN A 204 10.74 6.27 9.56
CA ASN A 204 11.34 4.96 9.81
C ASN A 204 10.32 3.87 9.46
N PHE A 205 10.65 3.00 8.52
CA PHE A 205 9.74 1.95 8.05
C PHE A 205 10.18 0.58 8.51
N GLN A 206 9.26 -0.21 9.03
CA GLN A 206 9.47 -1.65 9.21
C GLN A 206 9.16 -2.36 7.88
N LEU A 207 9.95 -3.38 7.54
CA LEU A 207 9.67 -4.26 6.41
C LEU A 207 9.12 -5.59 6.88
N ARG A 208 8.09 -6.06 6.21
CA ARG A 208 7.51 -7.39 6.36
C ARG A 208 7.45 -8.11 5.02
N PHE A 209 7.78 -9.39 5.03
CA PHE A 209 7.56 -10.30 3.93
C PHE A 209 6.51 -11.30 4.36
N ASP A 210 5.45 -11.45 3.59
CA ASP A 210 4.47 -12.53 3.73
C ASP A 210 4.63 -13.46 2.52
N LEU A 211 4.90 -14.73 2.81
CA LEU A 211 5.16 -15.78 1.84
C LEU A 211 4.10 -16.87 1.99
N GLU A 212 3.55 -17.33 0.89
CA GLU A 212 2.62 -18.46 0.84
C GLU A 212 3.16 -19.52 -0.13
N ASP A 213 3.21 -20.78 0.30
CA ASP A 213 3.58 -21.92 -0.57
C ASP A 213 2.35 -22.56 -1.26
N PHE A 214 2.60 -23.58 -2.09
CA PHE A 214 1.54 -24.23 -2.89
C PHE A 214 0.54 -25.03 -2.05
N ASP A 215 0.91 -25.33 -0.80
CA ASP A 215 0.05 -26.02 0.18
C ASP A 215 -0.70 -25.02 1.06
N ASN A 216 -0.67 -23.72 0.72
CA ASN A 216 -1.22 -22.60 1.49
C ASN A 216 -0.57 -22.38 2.86
N ASN A 217 0.67 -22.87 3.07
CA ASN A 217 1.40 -22.55 4.30
C ASN A 217 1.93 -21.14 4.22
N ARG A 218 1.46 -20.30 5.14
CA ARG A 218 1.88 -18.91 5.27
C ARG A 218 3.04 -18.78 6.24
N LYS A 219 4.10 -18.12 5.81
CA LYS A 219 5.23 -17.71 6.65
C LYS A 219 5.48 -16.23 6.46
N TYR A 220 6.10 -15.60 7.46
CA TYR A 220 6.48 -14.21 7.37
C TYR A 220 7.86 -13.94 7.95
N ALA A 221 8.46 -12.82 7.58
CA ALA A 221 9.69 -12.29 8.17
C ALA A 221 9.62 -10.77 8.30
N THR A 222 10.08 -10.22 9.42
CA THR A 222 10.07 -8.77 9.67
C THR A 222 11.47 -8.23 9.98
N TYR A 223 11.73 -7.00 9.54
CA TYR A 223 12.99 -6.27 9.72
C TYR A 223 12.72 -4.87 10.28
N SER A 224 13.52 -4.44 11.25
CA SER A 224 13.28 -3.22 12.03
C SER A 224 13.32 -1.92 11.23
N GLN A 225 14.05 -1.90 10.12
CA GLN A 225 14.21 -0.73 9.26
C GLN A 225 14.18 -1.13 7.79
N PHE A 226 13.72 -0.21 6.95
CA PHE A 226 13.69 -0.34 5.51
C PHE A 226 13.72 1.03 4.86
N ARG A 227 14.67 1.23 3.96
CA ARG A 227 14.84 2.44 3.19
C ARG A 227 15.40 2.11 1.83
N LEU A 228 14.88 2.78 0.82
CA LEU A 228 15.43 2.75 -0.52
C LEU A 228 16.12 4.10 -0.76
N GLU A 229 17.39 4.09 -1.16
CA GLU A 229 18.10 5.32 -1.50
C GLU A 229 17.59 5.94 -2.81
N GLY A 230 18.01 7.17 -3.13
CA GLY A 230 17.61 7.84 -4.36
C GLY A 230 18.23 7.21 -5.62
N GLU A 231 17.78 7.65 -6.80
CA GLU A 231 18.28 7.16 -8.09
C GLU A 231 19.79 7.36 -8.27
N SER A 232 20.37 8.43 -7.74
CA SER A 232 21.82 8.69 -7.77
C SER A 232 22.63 7.60 -7.07
N GLN A 233 22.02 6.93 -6.09
CA GLN A 233 22.57 5.77 -5.38
C GLN A 233 21.94 4.46 -5.88
N LYS A 234 21.38 4.47 -7.09
CA LYS A 234 20.79 3.33 -7.78
C LYS A 234 19.72 2.59 -6.95
N TYR A 235 18.95 3.31 -6.16
CA TYR A 235 17.93 2.72 -5.29
C TYR A 235 18.49 1.63 -4.37
N THR A 236 19.70 1.83 -3.83
CA THR A 236 20.33 0.89 -2.90
C THR A 236 19.42 0.62 -1.72
N LEU A 237 19.18 -0.67 -1.44
CA LEU A 237 18.38 -1.12 -0.33
C LEU A 237 19.15 -0.99 1.00
N ARG A 238 18.49 -0.46 2.02
CA ARG A 238 18.96 -0.44 3.41
C ARG A 238 17.89 -1.09 4.28
N PHE A 239 18.28 -2.07 5.07
CA PHE A 239 17.38 -2.69 6.04
C PHE A 239 18.08 -2.89 7.39
N GLY A 240 17.27 -2.94 8.44
CA GLY A 240 17.74 -3.12 9.81
C GLY A 240 17.78 -4.58 10.23
N GLU A 241 17.96 -4.82 11.52
CA GLU A 241 18.00 -6.16 12.11
C GLU A 241 16.70 -6.94 11.86
N PHE A 242 16.84 -8.26 11.74
CA PHE A 242 15.71 -9.20 11.75
C PHE A 242 14.99 -9.14 13.11
N THR A 243 13.66 -9.07 13.09
CA THR A 243 12.84 -8.83 14.28
C THR A 243 11.78 -9.88 14.55
N GLY A 244 11.42 -10.72 13.58
CA GLY A 244 10.34 -11.67 13.76
C GLY A 244 10.08 -12.57 12.55
N GLY A 245 9.53 -13.75 12.81
CA GLY A 245 9.27 -14.78 11.82
C GLY A 245 10.16 -16.03 12.00
N PRO A 246 9.94 -17.09 11.19
CA PRO A 246 10.77 -18.29 11.23
C PRO A 246 12.21 -18.04 10.73
N ALA A 247 13.20 -18.62 11.39
CA ALA A 247 14.62 -18.39 11.07
C ALA A 247 15.04 -18.92 9.68
N ASP A 248 14.38 -19.96 9.18
CA ASP A 248 14.57 -20.50 7.82
C ASP A 248 14.18 -19.49 6.73
N VAL A 249 13.17 -18.67 6.99
CA VAL A 249 12.74 -17.61 6.09
C VAL A 249 13.75 -16.46 6.08
N ALA A 250 14.28 -16.07 7.25
CA ALA A 250 15.33 -15.07 7.36
C ALA A 250 16.61 -15.46 6.60
N ALA A 251 16.98 -16.75 6.63
CA ALA A 251 18.14 -17.28 5.93
C ALA A 251 18.05 -17.16 4.39
N GLY A 252 16.85 -17.38 3.83
CA GLY A 252 16.60 -17.25 2.38
C GLY A 252 16.81 -15.83 1.84
N PHE A 253 16.64 -14.80 2.68
CA PHE A 253 16.81 -13.40 2.29
C PHE A 253 18.27 -12.99 2.09
N TRP A 254 19.22 -13.52 2.88
CA TRP A 254 20.65 -13.24 2.68
C TRP A 254 21.16 -13.67 1.29
N HIS A 255 20.47 -14.62 0.63
CA HIS A 255 20.79 -15.03 -0.73
C HIS A 255 20.24 -14.06 -1.79
N TRP A 256 19.17 -13.33 -1.48
CA TRP A 256 18.52 -12.37 -2.38
C TRP A 256 19.32 -11.06 -2.51
N ASP A 257 20.05 -10.67 -1.45
CA ASP A 257 20.93 -9.48 -1.42
C ASP A 257 22.06 -9.52 -2.46
N LYS A 258 22.49 -10.70 -2.91
CA LYS A 258 23.59 -10.84 -3.87
C LYS A 258 23.22 -10.60 -5.34
N HIS A 259 21.95 -10.36 -5.63
CA HIS A 259 21.43 -10.36 -7.02
C HIS A 259 20.64 -9.10 -7.42
N MET A 260 20.74 -8.01 -6.64
CA MET A 260 20.32 -6.66 -7.06
C MET A 260 21.50 -5.73 -7.26
#